data_AF-A0A0N8RXT1-F1
#
_entry.id   AF-A0A0N8RXT1-F1
#
_cell.length_a   1.000
_cell.length_b   1.000
_cell.length_c   1.000
_cell.angle_alpha   90.00
_cell.angle_beta   90.00
_cell.angle_gamma   90.00
#
_symmetry.space_group_name_H-M   'P 1'
#
loop_
_entity.id
_entity.type
_entity.pdbx_description
1 polymer ?
#
loop_
_entity_poly.entity_id
_entity_poly.type
_entity_poly.pdbx_seq_one_letter_code
_entity_poly.pdbx_strand_id
1 'polypeptide(L)' 'MGWFRKTREMTYWERRKQAVIDTINQLKTLHFTPEGAMYIDPEELREQVMASREHLKQFVVK' A
#
# COMPACT_ATOMS: atom_id res chain seq x y z
N MET A 1 -13.89 -31.62 -21.16
CA MET A 1 -12.54 -31.03 -21.15
C MET A 1 -12.51 -29.89 -20.15
N GLY A 2 -12.06 -30.13 -18.92
CA GLY A 2 -12.03 -29.11 -17.86
C GLY A 2 -10.59 -28.75 -17.53
N TRP A 3 -10.09 -27.66 -18.09
CA TRP A 3 -8.78 -27.11 -17.73
C TRP A 3 -8.94 -26.30 -16.43
N PHE A 4 -9.01 -26.97 -15.30
CA PHE A 4 -8.88 -26.31 -13.99
C PHE A 4 -7.42 -25.84 -13.85
N ARG A 5 -7.09 -24.66 -14.40
CA ARG A 5 -5.86 -23.96 -14.01
C ARG A 5 -6.05 -23.51 -12.58
N LYS A 6 -5.45 -24.23 -11.64
CA LYS A 6 -5.37 -23.81 -10.24
C LYS A 6 -4.65 -22.46 -10.22
N THR A 7 -5.33 -21.40 -9.80
CA THR A 7 -4.72 -20.08 -9.63
C THR A 7 -3.57 -20.23 -8.64
N ARG A 8 -2.37 -19.79 -9.00
CA ARG A 8 -1.21 -19.84 -8.11
C ARG A 8 -1.54 -19.01 -6.87
N GLU A 9 -1.50 -19.62 -5.69
CA GLU A 9 -1.65 -18.87 -4.44
C GLU A 9 -0.49 -17.90 -4.30
N MET A 10 -0.80 -16.62 -4.06
CA MET A 10 0.23 -15.61 -3.81
C MET A 10 0.96 -15.95 -2.52
N THR A 11 2.29 -15.86 -2.57
CA THR A 11 3.15 -15.97 -1.38
C THR A 11 2.86 -14.84 -0.38
N TYR A 12 3.31 -14.99 0.87
CA TYR A 12 3.21 -13.93 1.88
C TYR A 12 3.78 -12.60 1.38
N TRP A 13 4.97 -12.63 0.77
CA TRP A 13 5.65 -11.44 0.25
C TRP A 13 4.90 -10.80 -0.91
N GLU A 14 4.29 -11.60 -1.79
CA GLU A 14 3.49 -11.07 -2.89
C GLU A 14 2.22 -10.39 -2.38
N ARG A 15 1.54 -10.96 -1.38
CA ARG A 15 0.38 -10.31 -0.74
C ARG A 15 0.78 -9.03 -0.02
N ARG A 16 1.91 -9.04 0.70
CA ARG A 16 2.47 -7.85 1.35
C ARG A 16 2.77 -6.75 0.34
N LYS A 17 3.40 -7.10 -0.79
CA LYS A 17 3.70 -6.16 -1.89
C LYS A 17 2.42 -5.60 -2.48
N GLN A 18 1.42 -6.43 -2.73
CA GLN A 18 0.14 -5.97 -3.29
C GLN A 18 -0.58 -5.03 -2.33
N ALA A 19 -0.62 -5.33 -1.04
CA ALA A 19 -1.19 -4.44 -0.03
C ALA A 19 -0.50 -3.06 0.00
N VAL A 20 0.83 -3.02 -0.20
CA VAL A 20 1.57 -1.76 -0.33
C VAL A 20 1.16 -1.01 -1.59
N ILE A 21 1.09 -1.69 -2.73
CA ILE A 21 0.65 -1.10 -4.00
C ILE A 21 -0.77 -0.54 -3.89
N ASP A 22 -1.70 -1.30 -3.32
CA ASP A 22 -3.10 -0.89 -3.16
C ASP A 22 -3.22 0.33 -2.24
N THR A 23 -2.42 0.39 -1.17
CA THR A 23 -2.37 1.55 -0.26
C THR A 23 -1.81 2.78 -0.97
N ILE A 24 -0.73 2.61 -1.74
CA ILE A 24 -0.09 3.68 -2.50
C ILE A 24 -1.06 4.23 -3.57
N ASN A 25 -1.81 3.35 -4.24
CA ASN A 25 -2.82 3.74 -5.24
C ASN A 25 -4.03 4.48 -4.64
N GLN A 26 -4.24 4.42 -3.32
CA GLN A 26 -5.29 5.18 -2.63
C GLN A 26 -4.87 6.63 -2.33
N LEU A 27 -3.57 6.96 -2.43
CA LEU A 27 -3.08 8.32 -2.25
C LEU A 27 -3.55 9.19 -3.42
N LYS A 28 -4.19 10.31 -3.09
CA LYS A 28 -4.86 11.17 -4.09
C LYS A 28 -3.86 12.02 -4.86
N THR A 29 -2.79 12.46 -4.21
CA THR A 29 -1.77 13.36 -4.80
C THR A 29 -0.57 12.61 -5.36
N LEU A 30 -0.61 11.27 -5.37
CA LEU A 30 0.48 10.48 -5.91
C LEU A 30 0.49 10.56 -7.44
N HIS A 31 1.57 11.12 -7.98
CA HIS A 31 1.81 11.17 -9.41
C HIS A 31 3.18 10.57 -9.75
N PHE A 32 3.20 9.74 -10.79
CA PHE A 32 4.43 9.25 -11.40
C PHE A 32 4.69 10.02 -12.69
N THR A 33 5.91 10.50 -12.88
CA THR A 33 6.35 10.98 -14.20
C THR A 33 6.85 9.82 -15.04
N PRO A 34 6.80 9.93 -16.38
CA PRO A 34 7.34 8.91 -17.28
C PRO A 34 8.82 8.57 -17.02
N GLU A 35 9.57 9.51 -16.45
CA GLU A 35 10.99 9.37 -16.09
C GLU A 35 11.20 8.64 -14.75
N GLY A 36 10.12 8.23 -14.07
CA GLY A 36 10.16 7.51 -12.81
C GLY A 36 10.26 8.38 -11.57
N ALA A 37 10.07 9.70 -11.68
CA ALA A 37 9.96 10.57 -10.52
C ALA A 37 8.59 10.37 -9.85
N MET A 38 8.59 10.35 -8.52
CA MET A 38 7.39 10.21 -7.69
C MET A 38 7.13 11.55 -7.00
N TYR A 39 5.93 12.09 -7.19
CA TYR A 39 5.46 13.30 -6.53
C TYR A 39 4.29 12.93 -5.63
N ILE A 40 4.36 13.36 -4.37
CA ILE A 40 3.31 13.20 -3.37
C ILE A 40 3.24 14.53 -2.61
N ASP A 41 2.04 15.01 -2.31
CA ASP A 41 1.87 16.16 -1.42
C ASP A 41 2.37 15.78 -0.02
N PRO A 42 3.39 16.47 0.53
CA PRO A 42 3.91 16.17 1.85
C PRO A 42 2.86 16.26 2.96
N GLU A 43 1.83 17.11 2.83
CA GLU A 43 0.78 17.22 3.85
C GLU A 43 -0.17 16.01 3.81
N GLU A 44 -0.49 15.45 2.65
CA GLU A 44 -1.29 14.21 2.56
C GLU A 44 -0.55 13.03 3.23
N LEU A 45 0.76 12.92 2.97
CA LEU A 45 1.58 11.90 3.62
C LEU A 45 1.57 12.07 5.15
N ARG A 46 1.67 13.31 5.63
CA ARG A 46 1.66 13.62 7.06
C ARG A 46 0.35 13.21 7.71
N GLU A 47 -0.79 13.51 7.11
CA GLU A 47 -2.10 13.12 7.62
C GLU A 47 -2.24 11.60 7.71
N GLN A 48 -1.83 10.88 6.66
CA GLN A 48 -1.85 9.41 6.63
C GLN A 48 -0.95 8.80 7.72
N VAL A 49 0.24 9.36 7.92
CA VAL A 49 1.17 8.93 8.98
C VAL A 49 0.58 9.19 10.36
N MET A 50 -0.04 10.35 10.59
CA MET A 50 -0.66 10.66 11.89
C MET A 50 -1.84 9.74 12.18
N ALA A 51 -2.73 9.52 11.21
CA ALA A 51 -3.85 8.58 11.34
C ALA A 51 -3.36 7.15 11.61
N SER A 52 -2.32 6.71 10.89
CA SER A 52 -1.71 5.40 11.11
C SER A 52 -1.11 5.28 12.50
N ARG A 53 -0.41 6.32 12.98
CA ARG A 53 0.15 6.34 14.34
C ARG A 53 -0.94 6.26 15.39
N GLU A 54 -2.02 7.01 15.25
CA GLU A 54 -3.18 6.95 16.14
C GLU A 54 -3.78 5.55 16.18
N HIS A 55 -4.02 4.95 15.01
CA HIS A 55 -4.55 3.59 14.92
C HIS A 55 -3.59 2.57 15.54
N LEU A 56 -2.28 2.73 15.39
CA LEU A 56 -1.30 1.78 15.89
C LEU A 56 -0.92 1.99 17.36
N LYS A 57 -1.32 3.10 18.00
CA LYS A 57 -1.09 3.33 19.44
C LYS A 57 -1.58 2.16 20.29
N GLN A 58 -2.66 1.48 19.88
CA GLN A 58 -3.21 0.33 20.58
C GLN A 58 -2.24 -0.86 20.72
N PHE A 59 -1.24 -0.96 19.83
CA PHE A 59 -0.25 -2.04 19.86
C PHE A 59 0.97 -1.72 20.72
N VAL A 60 1.11 -0.48 21.20
CA VAL A 60 2.19 -0.08 22.11
C VAL A 60 1.70 -0.27 23.54
N VAL A 61 2.03 -1.41 24.14
CA VAL A 61 1.83 -1.65 25.58
C VAL A 61 2.84 -0.82 26.36
N LYS A 62 2.37 -0.16 27.42
CA LYS A 62 3.17 0.76 28.25
C LYS A 62 4.15 0.03 29.15
#